data_AF-A0A150GML0-F1
#
_entry.id   AF-A0A150GML0-F1
#
_cell.length_a   1.000
_cell.length_b   1.000
_cell.length_c   1.000
_cell.angle_alpha   90.00
_cell.angle_beta   90.00
_cell.angle_gamma   90.00
#
_symmetry.space_group_name_H-M   'P 1'
#
loop_
_entity.id
_entity.type
_entity.pdbx_description
1 polymer ?
#
loop_
_entity_poly.entity_id
_entity_poly.type
_entity_poly.pdbx_seq_one_letter_code
_entity_poly.pdbx_strand_id
1 'polypeptide(L)'
;MHQAALLLGLLVLAVAAGTVNAGLAEQPPGSVVCHNGAQLAAALADPGVDTALLPSDVVLRDDDWATLRTPVARDRNFTILGTAQRLVTLDFNFVRRKMLMANGTTLILRRLVVMNEKTSGDFQASEVELFLPLPAGHRSLIWLDQGALVTPICLPIEEGRCVCKLK
;
A
#
# COMPACT_ATOMS: atom_id res chain seq x y z
N MET A 1 -52.45 12.77 -61.75
CA MET A 1 -52.57 14.21 -61.37
C MET A 1 -53.05 14.23 -59.93
N HIS A 2 -52.33 14.61 -58.87
CA HIS A 2 -51.20 15.51 -58.65
C HIS A 2 -50.28 14.96 -57.52
N GLN A 3 -48.96 15.18 -57.67
CA GLN A 3 -47.93 15.65 -56.69
C GLN A 3 -47.92 15.04 -55.26
N ALA A 4 -46.89 14.33 -54.77
CA ALA A 4 -45.44 14.61 -54.60
C ALA A 4 -45.11 15.71 -53.58
N ALA A 5 -44.66 15.30 -52.37
CA ALA A 5 -43.96 16.04 -51.28
C ALA A 5 -44.37 15.37 -49.94
N LEU A 6 -43.58 15.03 -48.93
CA LEU A 6 -42.24 15.39 -48.45
C LEU A 6 -41.95 14.32 -47.35
N LEU A 7 -40.97 13.43 -47.48
CA LEU A 7 -39.62 13.52 -46.90
C LEU A 7 -39.52 14.14 -45.49
N LEU A 8 -38.82 13.41 -44.61
CA LEU A 8 -38.30 13.74 -43.27
C LEU A 8 -39.24 13.62 -42.05
N GLY A 9 -39.01 12.57 -41.27
CA GLY A 9 -39.52 12.43 -39.91
C GLY A 9 -38.85 11.32 -39.11
N LEU A 10 -37.54 11.09 -39.33
CA LEU A 10 -36.73 10.16 -38.53
C LEU A 10 -36.32 10.88 -37.23
N LEU A 11 -37.20 10.92 -36.23
CA LEU A 11 -36.89 11.49 -34.92
C LEU A 11 -36.27 10.41 -34.03
N VAL A 12 -34.95 10.21 -34.16
CA VAL A 12 -34.14 9.53 -33.16
C VAL A 12 -34.00 10.48 -31.97
N LEU A 13 -34.70 10.20 -30.86
CA LEU A 13 -34.42 10.88 -29.59
C LEU A 13 -33.08 10.38 -29.05
N ALA A 14 -32.00 11.06 -29.44
CA ALA A 14 -30.76 11.06 -28.70
C ALA A 14 -30.92 12.03 -27.51
N VAL A 15 -31.25 11.51 -26.34
CA VAL A 15 -31.14 12.26 -25.09
C VAL A 15 -29.67 12.30 -24.70
N ALA A 16 -29.05 13.44 -24.94
CA ALA A 16 -27.72 13.78 -24.48
C ALA A 16 -27.75 14.30 -23.02
N ALA A 17 -26.56 14.31 -22.42
CA ALA A 17 -26.15 15.09 -21.26
C ALA A 17 -26.42 14.47 -19.87
N GLY A 18 -25.60 13.48 -19.55
CA GLY A 18 -25.36 13.02 -18.19
C GLY A 18 -24.09 12.20 -18.07
N THR A 19 -23.04 12.53 -18.84
CA THR A 19 -21.71 11.96 -18.66
C THR A 19 -21.14 12.45 -17.33
N VAL A 20 -21.43 11.73 -16.26
CA VAL A 20 -20.50 11.63 -15.13
C VAL A 20 -19.28 10.86 -15.61
N ASN A 21 -18.45 11.53 -16.42
CA ASN A 21 -17.04 11.18 -16.54
C ASN A 21 -16.37 11.62 -15.23
N ALA A 22 -16.71 10.94 -14.13
CA ALA A 22 -15.70 10.71 -13.11
C ALA A 22 -14.65 9.86 -13.82
N GLY A 23 -13.49 10.44 -14.10
CA GLY A 23 -12.39 9.72 -14.73
C GLY A 23 -12.17 8.42 -13.98
N LEU A 24 -12.62 7.31 -14.57
CA LEU A 24 -12.15 5.99 -14.23
C LEU A 24 -10.69 6.01 -14.66
N ALA A 25 -9.82 6.48 -13.76
CA ALA A 25 -8.40 6.24 -13.89
C ALA A 25 -8.29 4.71 -13.98
N GLU A 26 -7.99 4.23 -15.18
CA GLU A 26 -7.86 2.81 -15.46
C GLU A 26 -6.81 2.27 -14.50
N GLN A 27 -7.25 1.40 -13.59
CA GLN A 27 -6.37 0.84 -12.57
C GLN A 27 -5.35 -0.05 -13.28
N PRO A 28 -4.03 0.17 -13.09
CA PRO A 28 -3.01 -0.65 -13.73
C PRO A 28 -3.25 -2.15 -13.48
N PRO A 29 -2.98 -3.02 -14.45
CA PRO A 29 -3.04 -4.46 -14.24
C PRO A 29 -2.20 -4.86 -13.01
N GLY A 30 -2.70 -5.78 -12.20
CA GLY A 30 -2.00 -6.21 -10.98
C GLY A 30 -2.11 -5.27 -9.79
N SER A 31 -2.84 -4.15 -9.90
CA SER A 31 -3.08 -3.26 -8.76
C SER A 31 -4.45 -3.44 -8.11
N VAL A 32 -4.55 -3.12 -6.82
CA VAL A 32 -5.79 -3.17 -6.01
C VAL A 32 -5.85 -2.01 -5.01
N VAL A 33 -7.03 -1.42 -4.84
CA VAL A 33 -7.26 -0.38 -3.82
C VAL A 33 -7.45 -1.01 -2.44
N CYS A 34 -6.70 -0.55 -1.45
CA CYS A 34 -6.78 -0.99 -0.06
C CYS A 34 -7.13 0.19 0.85
N HIS A 35 -8.25 0.08 1.57
CA HIS A 35 -8.76 1.09 2.50
C HIS A 35 -8.45 0.78 3.98
N ASN A 36 -7.95 -0.41 4.27
CA ASN A 36 -7.62 -0.86 5.64
C ASN A 36 -6.52 -1.92 5.63
N GLY A 37 -6.06 -2.30 6.83
CA GLY A 37 -4.97 -3.25 7.00
C GLY A 37 -5.30 -4.65 6.50
N ALA A 38 -6.51 -5.17 6.75
CA ALA A 38 -6.95 -6.48 6.25
C ALA A 38 -6.92 -6.58 4.71
N GLN A 39 -7.36 -5.52 4.01
CA GLN A 39 -7.29 -5.46 2.56
C GLN A 39 -5.84 -5.41 2.06
N LEU A 40 -4.98 -4.65 2.75
CA LEU A 40 -3.55 -4.61 2.42
C LEU A 40 -2.87 -5.97 2.67
N ALA A 41 -3.18 -6.65 3.78
CA ALA A 41 -2.67 -7.98 4.08
C ALA A 41 -3.11 -9.01 3.02
N ALA A 42 -4.38 -8.95 2.61
CA ALA A 42 -4.90 -9.78 1.51
C ALA A 42 -4.18 -9.50 0.19
N ALA A 43 -3.97 -8.22 -0.16
CA ALA A 43 -3.22 -7.82 -1.35
C ALA A 43 -1.77 -8.34 -1.35
N LEU A 44 -1.10 -8.30 -0.19
CA LEU A 44 0.26 -8.84 -0.03
C LEU A 44 0.30 -10.37 -0.23
N ALA A 45 -0.76 -11.06 0.19
CA ALA A 45 -0.91 -12.51 0.06
C ALA A 45 -1.37 -12.98 -1.33
N ASP A 46 -1.99 -12.11 -2.12
CA ASP A 46 -2.43 -12.44 -3.46
C ASP A 46 -1.24 -12.44 -4.44
N PRO A 47 -0.87 -13.58 -5.05
CA PRO A 47 0.21 -13.61 -6.02
C PRO A 47 -0.11 -12.70 -7.22
N GLY A 48 -1.37 -12.57 -7.64
CA GLY A 48 -1.77 -11.77 -8.81
C GLY A 48 -1.66 -10.26 -8.63
N VAL A 49 -1.50 -9.77 -7.39
CA VAL A 49 -1.38 -8.35 -7.08
C VAL A 49 0.09 -7.97 -6.94
N ASP A 50 0.57 -6.98 -7.69
CA ASP A 50 1.91 -6.40 -7.55
C ASP A 50 1.90 -5.03 -6.86
N THR A 51 0.73 -4.37 -6.79
CA THR A 51 0.61 -3.00 -6.31
C THR A 51 -0.63 -2.80 -5.44
N ALA A 52 -0.44 -2.41 -4.18
CA ALA A 52 -1.51 -1.92 -3.32
C ALA A 52 -1.61 -0.39 -3.38
N LEU A 53 -2.78 0.13 -3.73
CA LEU A 53 -3.08 1.56 -3.79
C LEU A 53 -3.75 2.00 -2.49
N LEU A 54 -3.16 2.96 -1.79
CA LEU A 54 -3.68 3.48 -0.52
C LEU A 54 -4.26 4.90 -0.73
N PRO A 55 -5.60 5.08 -0.77
CA PRO A 55 -6.23 6.39 -0.89
C PRO A 55 -6.35 7.14 0.46
N SER A 56 -6.15 6.42 1.57
CA SER A 56 -6.26 6.92 2.93
C SER A 56 -5.23 6.26 3.83
N ASP A 57 -5.03 6.82 5.02
CA ASP A 57 -4.10 6.27 6.01
C ASP A 57 -4.52 4.86 6.41
N VAL A 58 -3.53 3.98 6.60
CA VAL A 58 -3.73 2.57 6.95
C VAL A 58 -2.88 2.22 8.16
N VAL A 59 -3.51 1.55 9.11
CA VAL A 59 -2.85 0.95 10.28
C VAL A 59 -2.95 -0.56 10.14
N LEU A 60 -1.80 -1.24 10.16
CA LEU A 60 -1.73 -2.69 10.22
C LEU A 60 -2.01 -3.19 11.65
N ARG A 61 -2.67 -4.32 11.78
CA ARG A 61 -2.94 -5.00 13.06
C ARG A 61 -2.63 -6.48 12.91
N ASP A 62 -2.34 -7.14 14.03
CA ASP A 62 -2.14 -8.59 14.03
C ASP A 62 -3.37 -9.33 13.48
N ASP A 63 -4.58 -8.86 13.81
CA ASP A 63 -5.86 -9.44 13.39
C ASP A 63 -6.12 -9.33 11.88
N ASP A 64 -5.48 -8.39 11.17
CA ASP A 64 -5.61 -8.25 9.71
C ASP A 64 -5.10 -9.50 8.96
N TRP A 65 -4.29 -10.32 9.64
CA TRP A 65 -3.68 -11.54 9.11
C TRP A 65 -4.41 -12.81 9.56
N ALA A 66 -5.46 -12.71 10.40
CA ALA A 66 -6.06 -13.86 11.08
C ALA A 66 -6.57 -14.95 10.12
N THR A 67 -7.00 -14.58 8.92
CA THR A 67 -7.49 -15.51 7.89
C THR A 67 -6.42 -15.97 6.91
N LEU A 68 -5.18 -15.48 7.04
CA LEU A 68 -4.08 -15.75 6.12
C LEU A 68 -3.11 -16.76 6.72
N ARG A 69 -2.49 -17.57 5.86
CA ARG A 69 -1.39 -18.43 6.26
C ARG A 69 -0.13 -17.58 6.42
N THR A 70 0.32 -17.39 7.65
CA THR A 70 1.56 -16.64 7.96
C THR A 70 2.75 -17.59 8.20
N PRO A 71 3.97 -17.24 7.77
CA PRO A 71 4.28 -16.01 7.04
C PRO A 71 3.82 -16.06 5.58
N VAL A 72 3.32 -14.93 5.10
CA VAL A 72 2.99 -14.71 3.69
C VAL A 72 4.31 -14.60 2.93
N ALA A 73 4.58 -15.59 2.09
CA ALA A 73 5.75 -15.63 1.25
C ALA A 73 5.53 -14.76 0.01
N ARG A 74 6.49 -13.87 -0.29
CA ARG A 74 6.45 -13.00 -1.44
C ARG A 74 7.68 -13.23 -2.32
N ASP A 75 7.46 -13.81 -3.49
CA ASP A 75 8.50 -14.18 -4.46
C ASP A 75 8.73 -13.16 -5.57
N ARG A 76 8.00 -12.05 -5.55
CA ARG A 76 8.05 -10.96 -6.51
C ARG A 76 8.10 -9.60 -5.85
N ASN A 77 8.53 -8.61 -6.61
CA ASN A 77 8.45 -7.22 -6.18
C ASN A 77 6.99 -6.85 -5.87
N PHE A 78 6.83 -5.98 -4.88
CA PHE A 78 5.53 -5.48 -4.48
C PHE A 78 5.64 -3.99 -4.20
N THR A 79 4.65 -3.22 -4.63
CA THR A 79 4.59 -1.78 -4.40
C THR A 79 3.40 -1.44 -3.52
N ILE A 80 3.63 -0.63 -2.48
CA ILE A 80 2.57 0.06 -1.76
C ILE A 80 2.66 1.54 -2.15
N LEU A 81 1.59 2.07 -2.72
CA LEU A 81 1.55 3.41 -3.31
C LEU A 81 0.46 4.26 -2.66
N GLY A 82 0.85 5.39 -2.08
CA GLY A 82 -0.10 6.43 -1.67
C GLY A 82 -0.69 7.15 -2.89
N THR A 83 -2.02 7.14 -3.02
CA THR A 83 -2.73 7.76 -4.15
C THR A 83 -3.45 9.06 -3.79
N ALA A 84 -3.51 9.43 -2.51
CA ALA A 84 -4.08 10.69 -2.07
C ALA A 84 -3.28 11.91 -2.59
N GLN A 85 -3.88 13.10 -2.50
CA GLN A 85 -3.18 14.36 -2.81
C GLN A 85 -2.06 14.68 -1.81
N ARG A 86 -2.19 14.19 -0.56
CA ARG A 86 -1.17 14.24 0.49
C ARG A 86 -0.39 12.92 0.56
N LEU A 87 0.75 12.91 1.27
CA LEU A 87 1.38 11.65 1.67
C LEU A 87 0.45 10.86 2.59
N VAL A 88 0.28 9.58 2.30
CA VAL A 88 -0.55 8.66 3.10
C VAL A 88 0.31 8.01 4.16
N THR A 89 -0.21 7.89 5.38
CA THR A 89 0.47 7.21 6.48
C THR A 89 0.22 5.71 6.40
N LEU A 90 1.30 4.93 6.38
CA LEU A 90 1.28 3.49 6.62
C LEU A 90 1.92 3.24 7.98
N ASP A 91 1.07 2.98 8.97
CA ASP A 91 1.47 2.60 10.31
C ASP A 91 1.57 1.08 10.39
N PHE A 92 2.80 0.58 10.57
CA PHE A 92 3.06 -0.85 10.73
C PHE A 92 2.63 -1.36 12.11
N ASN A 93 2.39 -0.47 13.07
CA ASN A 93 1.91 -0.76 14.42
C ASN A 93 2.67 -1.91 15.09
N PHE A 94 3.98 -2.00 14.82
CA PHE A 94 4.87 -3.04 15.31
C PHE A 94 4.38 -4.48 15.03
N VAL A 95 3.60 -4.67 13.94
CA VAL A 95 3.16 -5.99 13.50
C VAL A 95 4.39 -6.80 13.12
N ARG A 96 4.49 -8.02 13.68
CA ARG A 96 5.71 -8.83 13.64
C ARG A 96 5.55 -10.09 12.80
N ARG A 97 6.60 -10.39 12.02
CA ARG A 97 6.87 -11.71 11.41
C ARG A 97 5.66 -12.27 10.64
N LYS A 98 4.99 -11.41 9.87
CA LYS A 98 3.84 -11.82 9.02
C LYS A 98 4.24 -12.11 7.59
N MET A 99 5.38 -11.59 7.15
CA MET A 99 5.84 -11.72 5.77
C MET A 99 7.22 -12.33 5.66
N LEU A 100 7.47 -13.03 4.56
CA LEU A 100 8.79 -13.50 4.17
C LEU A 100 9.04 -13.08 2.72
N MET A 101 10.00 -12.19 2.49
CA MET A 101 10.42 -11.80 1.15
C MET A 101 11.34 -12.88 0.55
N ALA A 102 11.27 -13.15 -0.74
CA ALA A 102 12.21 -14.05 -1.39
C ALA A 102 13.54 -13.34 -1.71
N ASN A 103 14.57 -14.12 -1.99
CA ASN A 103 15.87 -13.60 -2.39
C ASN A 103 15.77 -12.79 -3.69
N GLY A 104 16.34 -11.60 -3.71
CA GLY A 104 16.37 -10.69 -4.87
C GLY A 104 15.08 -9.88 -5.09
N THR A 105 14.13 -9.90 -4.14
CA THR A 105 12.89 -9.13 -4.24
C THR A 105 12.97 -7.77 -3.55
N THR A 106 12.12 -6.85 -3.98
CA THR A 106 12.02 -5.49 -3.42
C THR A 106 10.58 -5.17 -3.03
N LEU A 107 10.38 -4.70 -1.79
CA LEU A 107 9.19 -3.97 -1.39
C LEU A 107 9.42 -2.49 -1.64
N ILE A 108 8.57 -1.87 -2.45
CA ILE A 108 8.62 -0.46 -2.78
C ILE A 108 7.52 0.27 -1.99
N LEU A 109 7.91 1.25 -1.19
CA LEU A 109 7.02 2.13 -0.43
C LEU A 109 7.07 3.50 -1.10
N ARG A 110 6.02 3.88 -1.83
CA ARG A 110 6.02 5.09 -2.66
C ARG A 110 4.95 6.08 -2.24
N ARG A 111 5.32 7.35 -2.07
CA ARG A 111 4.40 8.45 -1.66
C ARG A 111 3.69 8.16 -0.33
N LEU A 112 4.45 7.63 0.63
CA LEU A 112 3.96 7.24 1.96
C LEU A 112 4.82 7.84 3.07
N VAL A 113 4.20 8.04 4.23
CA VAL A 113 4.89 8.18 5.52
C VAL A 113 4.82 6.83 6.23
N VAL A 114 5.96 6.24 6.54
CA VAL A 114 6.07 4.96 7.26
C VAL A 114 6.29 5.22 8.74
N MET A 115 5.55 4.53 9.59
CA MET A 115 5.64 4.66 11.05
C MET A 115 5.61 3.31 11.76
N ASN A 116 6.15 3.28 12.97
CA ASN A 116 6.08 2.15 13.91
C ASN A 116 6.49 0.81 13.28
N GLU A 117 7.51 0.84 12.42
CA GLU A 117 8.00 -0.31 11.67
C GLU A 117 8.91 -1.22 12.50
N LYS A 118 9.48 -0.71 13.59
CA LYS A 118 10.36 -1.45 14.50
C LYS A 118 10.36 -0.85 15.91
N THR A 119 10.68 -1.69 16.90
CA THR A 119 10.90 -1.26 18.29
C THR A 119 12.37 -1.17 18.68
N SER A 120 13.27 -1.73 17.86
CA SER A 120 14.71 -1.69 18.09
C SER A 120 15.31 -0.33 17.70
N GLY A 121 16.41 0.03 18.37
CA GLY A 121 17.10 1.30 18.12
C GLY A 121 17.73 1.37 16.72
N ASP A 122 17.87 2.59 16.19
CA ASP A 122 18.31 2.85 14.81
C ASP A 122 19.73 2.39 14.46
N PHE A 123 20.54 2.04 15.46
CA PHE A 123 21.91 1.57 15.25
C PHE A 123 22.01 0.06 14.98
N GLN A 124 20.91 -0.67 15.06
CA GLN A 124 20.83 -2.07 14.59
C GLN A 124 20.35 -2.09 13.14
N ALA A 125 20.68 -3.15 12.40
CA ALA A 125 20.25 -3.32 11.01
C ALA A 125 18.74 -3.01 10.91
N SER A 126 18.33 -2.28 9.86
CA SER A 126 16.93 -1.85 9.69
C SER A 126 16.04 -3.07 9.47
N GLU A 127 15.62 -3.69 10.56
CA GLU A 127 14.67 -4.78 10.59
C GLU A 127 13.28 -4.15 10.68
N VAL A 128 12.57 -4.09 9.56
CA VAL A 128 11.13 -3.85 9.61
C VAL A 128 10.50 -5.12 10.20
N GLU A 129 9.91 -4.99 11.38
CA GLU A 129 9.45 -6.12 12.21
C GLU A 129 8.41 -7.01 11.49
N LEU A 130 7.73 -6.47 10.48
CA LEU A 130 6.79 -7.20 9.64
C LEU A 130 7.41 -8.45 9.00
N PHE A 131 8.71 -8.42 8.68
CA PHE A 131 9.38 -9.49 7.95
C PHE A 131 10.05 -10.51 8.87
N LEU A 132 10.07 -11.77 8.43
CA LEU A 132 10.99 -12.76 8.97
C LEU A 132 12.41 -12.51 8.44
N PRO A 133 13.43 -12.85 9.23
CA PRO A 133 14.81 -12.87 8.76
C PRO A 133 14.97 -13.81 7.55
N LEU A 134 15.80 -13.39 6.60
CA LEU A 134 16.16 -14.24 5.47
C LEU A 134 17.27 -15.23 5.84
N PRO A 135 17.35 -16.39 5.16
CA PRO A 135 18.51 -17.28 5.25
C PRO A 135 19.82 -16.57 4.92
N ALA A 136 20.93 -17.08 5.45
CA ALA A 136 22.26 -16.54 5.16
C ALA A 136 22.53 -16.51 3.65
N GLY A 137 23.06 -15.38 3.16
CA GLY A 137 23.35 -15.16 1.75
C GLY A 137 22.16 -14.70 0.90
N HIS A 138 20.94 -14.70 1.44
CA HIS A 138 19.78 -14.10 0.79
C HIS A 138 19.65 -12.61 1.14
N ARG A 139 19.08 -11.84 0.20
CA ARG A 139 18.83 -10.41 0.37
C ARG A 139 17.50 -10.01 -0.24
N SER A 140 16.78 -9.10 0.42
CA SER A 140 15.65 -8.37 -0.12
C SER A 140 15.81 -6.90 0.20
N LEU A 141 15.15 -6.03 -0.56
CA LEU A 141 15.24 -4.59 -0.38
C LEU A 141 13.90 -4.01 0.05
N ILE A 142 13.95 -3.02 0.93
CA ILE A 142 12.84 -2.10 1.18
C ILE A 142 13.26 -0.76 0.60
N TRP A 143 12.53 -0.29 -0.40
CA TRP A 143 12.83 0.93 -1.13
C TRP A 143 11.77 1.99 -0.83
N LEU A 144 12.16 3.03 -0.10
CA LEU A 144 11.30 4.18 0.17
C LEU A 144 11.52 5.25 -0.89
N ASP A 145 10.46 5.61 -1.62
CA ASP A 145 10.49 6.56 -2.73
C ASP A 145 9.46 7.67 -2.51
N GLN A 146 9.87 8.93 -2.64
CA GLN A 146 8.99 10.10 -2.45
C GLN A 146 8.18 10.05 -1.13
N GLY A 147 8.80 9.54 -0.07
CA GLY A 147 8.14 9.31 1.21
C GLY A 147 9.03 9.72 2.39
N ALA A 148 8.57 9.41 3.60
CA ALA A 148 9.32 9.63 4.82
C ALA A 148 9.23 8.40 5.74
N LEU A 149 10.27 8.17 6.52
CA LEU A 149 10.27 7.22 7.63
C LEU A 149 10.24 8.02 8.93
N VAL A 150 9.30 7.72 9.82
CA VAL A 150 9.20 8.36 11.13
C VAL A 150 9.67 7.37 12.18
N THR A 151 10.90 7.56 12.64
CA THR A 151 11.47 6.82 13.76
C THR A 151 11.56 7.73 15.00
N PRO A 152 11.12 7.28 16.19
CA PRO A 152 11.30 8.04 17.41
C PRO A 152 12.79 8.03 17.81
N ILE A 153 13.41 9.20 17.82
CA ILE A 153 14.79 9.35 18.30
C ILE A 153 14.77 9.48 19.83
N CYS A 154 15.18 8.41 20.52
CA CYS A 154 15.51 8.47 21.95
C CYS A 154 16.85 9.20 22.14
N LEU A 155 16.82 10.46 22.57
CA LEU A 155 18.01 11.14 23.09
C LEU A 155 18.25 10.72 24.55
N PRO A 156 19.51 10.56 25.00
CA PRO A 156 19.80 10.30 26.39
C PRO A 156 19.38 11.52 27.21
N ILE A 157 18.30 11.38 27.97
CA ILE A 157 17.99 12.25 29.09
C ILE A 157 18.82 11.68 30.25
N GLU A 158 19.56 12.52 30.95
CA GLU A 158 20.57 12.19 31.95
C GLU A 158 20.25 10.91 32.76
N GLU A 159 21.26 10.05 32.97
CA GLU A 159 21.21 8.77 33.72
C GLU A 159 20.72 7.51 32.96
N GLY A 160 21.16 7.32 31.71
CA GLY A 160 21.32 5.97 31.15
C GLY A 160 20.03 5.18 30.87
N ARG A 161 18.86 5.84 30.84
CA ARG A 161 17.59 5.22 30.42
C ARG A 161 17.01 5.96 29.22
N CYS A 162 17.06 5.32 28.05
CA CYS A 162 16.30 5.75 26.89
C CYS A 162 14.81 5.43 27.12
N VAL A 163 13.99 6.44 27.43
CA VAL A 163 12.53 6.28 27.47
C VAL A 163 11.93 7.00 26.27
N CYS A 164 11.65 6.26 25.19
CA CYS A 164 10.86 6.75 24.07
C CYS A 164 9.38 6.72 24.50
N LYS A 165 8.89 7.82 25.07
CA LYS A 165 7.44 8.01 25.23
C LYS A 165 6.87 8.56 23.93
N LEU A 166 6.31 7.69 23.10
CA LEU A 166 5.33 8.12 22.10
C LEU A 166 4.11 8.62 22.87
N LYS A 167 3.76 9.90 22.70
CA LYS A 167 2.52 10.49 23.24
C LYS A 167 1.35 10.15 22.34
#